data_AF-A0A940KRP4-F1
#
_entry.id   AF-A0A940KRP4-F1
#
_cell.length_a   1.000
_cell.length_b   1.000
_cell.length_c   1.000
_cell.angle_alpha   90.00
_cell.angle_beta   90.00
_cell.angle_gamma   90.00
#
_symmetry.space_group_name_H-M   'P 1'
#
loop_
_entity.id
_entity.type
_entity.pdbx_description
1 polymer ?
#
loop_
_entity_poly.entity_id
_entity_poly.type
_entity_poly.pdbx_seq_one_letter_code
_entity_poly.pdbx_strand_id
1 'polypeptide(L)'
;MLKIDAHNHFWKFDPERDTWITPAMDVIRRDFLPEEFHETLQHHGFDGCVVVQSDQSEQENDFQLKNAEANPLIKGVVGWVDLQDPGVEHKLEEYRKFAVLKGFRHVLQ
;
A
#
# COMPACT_ATOMS: atom_id res chain seq x y z
N MET A 1 -9.80 21.85 6.28
CA MET A 1 -9.79 21.17 4.97
C MET A 1 -9.11 19.83 5.19
N LEU A 2 -9.62 18.74 4.60
CA LEU A 2 -9.01 17.42 4.76
C LEU A 2 -7.61 17.41 4.15
N LYS A 3 -6.59 17.05 4.93
CA LYS A 3 -5.19 16.98 4.51
C LYS A 3 -4.75 15.51 4.45
N ILE A 4 -4.56 15.00 3.24
CA ILE A 4 -4.20 13.60 3.00
C ILE A 4 -2.78 13.53 2.46
N ASP A 5 -1.98 12.63 3.03
CA ASP A 5 -0.73 12.21 2.40
C ASP A 5 -1.03 11.17 1.32
N ALA A 6 -0.86 11.57 0.06
CA ALA A 6 -1.37 10.82 -1.08
C ALA A 6 -0.50 9.63 -1.51
N HIS A 7 0.68 9.42 -0.91
CA HIS A 7 1.58 8.35 -1.33
C HIS A 7 2.45 7.83 -0.19
N ASN A 8 2.03 6.71 0.42
CA ASN A 8 2.81 5.98 1.42
C ASN A 8 2.91 4.50 1.08
N HIS A 9 3.83 3.81 1.75
CA HIS A 9 4.04 2.38 1.62
C HIS A 9 4.11 1.75 3.02
N PHE A 10 3.59 0.54 3.15
CA PHE A 10 3.77 -0.30 4.33
C PHE A 10 4.27 -1.65 3.89
N TRP A 11 5.17 -2.27 4.64
CA TRP A 11 5.67 -3.60 4.34
C TRP A 11 6.17 -4.29 5.60
N LYS A 12 6.21 -5.62 5.55
CA LYS A 12 7.02 -6.44 6.45
C LYS A 12 8.24 -6.89 5.69
N PHE A 13 9.42 -6.43 6.08
CA PHE A 13 10.62 -6.55 5.26
C PHE A 13 10.97 -8.02 5.02
N ASP A 14 11.14 -8.36 3.75
CA ASP A 14 11.57 -9.68 3.31
C ASP A 14 12.71 -9.52 2.30
N PRO A 15 13.93 -10.03 2.58
CA PRO A 15 15.08 -9.82 1.71
C PRO A 15 14.99 -10.54 0.35
N GLU A 16 14.14 -11.56 0.21
CA GLU A 16 13.92 -12.28 -1.04
C GLU A 16 12.84 -11.60 -1.90
N ARG A 17 11.79 -11.04 -1.28
CA ARG A 17 10.77 -10.28 -1.99
C ARG A 17 11.23 -8.85 -2.31
N ASP A 18 11.79 -8.15 -1.32
CA ASP A 18 12.11 -6.72 -1.38
C ASP A 18 13.54 -6.48 -1.91
N THR A 19 13.89 -7.17 -3.01
CA THR A 19 15.25 -7.15 -3.59
C THR A 19 15.72 -5.76 -4.04
N TRP A 20 14.80 -4.83 -4.25
CA TRP A 20 15.09 -3.42 -4.56
C TRP A 20 15.71 -2.68 -3.36
N ILE A 21 15.52 -3.16 -2.14
CA ILE A 21 16.13 -2.62 -0.92
C ILE A 21 17.51 -3.23 -0.73
N THR A 22 18.54 -2.50 -1.16
CA THR A 22 19.94 -2.94 -1.04
C THR A 22 20.48 -2.78 0.39
N PRO A 23 21.63 -3.40 0.75
CA PRO A 23 22.25 -3.20 2.07
C PRO A 23 22.63 -1.74 2.37
N ALA A 24 22.85 -0.91 1.35
CA ALA A 24 23.11 0.51 1.52
C ALA A 24 21.88 1.31 1.99
N MET A 25 20.69 0.73 1.89
CA MET A 25 19.40 1.35 2.26
C MET A 25 18.94 0.89 3.65
N ASP A 26 19.87 0.72 4.59
CA ASP A 26 19.64 0.07 5.89
C ASP A 26 18.45 0.63 6.69
N VAL A 27 18.22 1.94 6.62
CA VAL A 27 17.11 2.62 7.29
C VAL A 27 15.74 2.02 6.94
N ILE A 28 15.57 1.55 5.70
CA ILE A 28 14.31 0.98 5.21
C ILE A 28 14.30 -0.56 5.19
N ARG A 29 15.37 -1.22 5.65
CA ARG A 29 15.49 -2.69 5.77
C ARG A 29 14.82 -3.23 7.05
N ARG A 30 13.59 -2.81 7.29
CA ARG A 30 12.79 -3.15 8.48
C ARG A 30 11.32 -3.03 8.16
N ASP A 31 10.47 -3.51 9.06
CA ASP A 31 9.02 -3.35 8.94
C ASP A 31 8.62 -1.87 9.07
N PHE A 32 7.67 -1.47 8.23
CA PHE A 32 6.95 -0.20 8.33
C PHE A 32 5.46 -0.51 8.33
N LEU A 33 4.81 -0.24 9.46
CA LEU A 33 3.41 -0.57 9.71
C LEU A 33 2.61 0.68 10.11
N PRO A 34 1.27 0.66 9.96
CA PRO A 34 0.43 1.84 10.21
C PRO A 34 0.57 2.46 11.60
N GLU A 35 0.89 1.66 12.62
CA GLU A 35 0.97 2.10 14.02
C GLU A 35 2.08 3.15 14.22
N GLU A 36 3.26 2.93 13.63
CA GLU A 36 4.38 3.89 13.69
C GLU A 36 4.10 5.15 12.87
N PHE A 37 3.37 4.99 11.76
CA PHE A 37 3.07 6.09 10.86
C PHE A 37 2.00 7.05 11.41
N HIS A 38 1.09 6.53 12.25
CA HIS A 38 0.01 7.31 12.84
C HIS A 38 0.54 8.53 13.61
N GLU A 39 1.55 8.35 14.45
CA GLU A 39 2.14 9.42 15.25
C GLU A 39 2.78 10.51 14.37
N THR A 40 3.44 10.08 13.30
CA THR A 40 4.08 10.99 12.32
C THR A 40 3.04 11.84 11.60
N LEU A 41 1.96 11.26 11.09
CA LEU A 41 0.89 12.01 10.43
C LEU A 41 0.26 13.04 11.35
N GLN A 42 -0.05 12.65 12.60
CA GLN A 42 -0.65 13.54 13.58
C GLN A 42 0.26 14.72 13.90
N HIS A 43 1.56 14.48 14.10
CA HIS A 43 2.54 15.53 14.35
C HIS A 43 2.57 16.59 13.24
N HIS A 44 2.37 16.18 11.98
CA HIS A 44 2.36 17.07 10.82
C HIS A 44 0.96 17.54 10.39
N GLY A 45 -0.07 17.24 11.19
CA GLY A 45 -1.45 17.70 10.98
C GLY A 45 -2.13 17.10 9.75
N PHE A 46 -1.80 15.86 9.38
CA PHE A 46 -2.51 15.11 8.36
C PHE A 46 -3.69 14.33 8.94
N ASP A 47 -4.78 14.27 8.20
CA ASP A 47 -6.03 13.56 8.57
C ASP A 47 -6.06 12.10 8.12
N GLY A 48 -5.06 11.68 7.33
CA GLY A 48 -4.92 10.31 6.83
C GLY A 48 -3.97 10.20 5.65
N CYS A 49 -3.89 8.99 5.08
CA CYS A 49 -3.03 8.70 3.94
C CYS A 49 -3.67 7.80 2.89
N VAL A 50 -3.00 7.72 1.74
CA VAL A 50 -3.20 6.69 0.73
C VAL A 50 -1.97 5.78 0.73
N VAL A 51 -2.22 4.48 0.81
CA VAL A 51 -1.16 3.46 0.73
C VAL A 51 -1.08 2.93 -0.69
N VAL A 52 0.12 2.88 -1.24
CA VAL A 52 0.43 2.40 -2.58
C VAL A 52 1.21 1.10 -2.46
N GLN A 53 0.92 0.12 -3.31
CA GLN A 53 1.60 -1.18 -3.32
C GLN A 53 3.13 -1.03 -3.33
N SER A 54 3.84 -1.82 -2.52
CA SER A 54 5.32 -1.94 -2.58
C SER A 54 5.81 -3.19 -3.30
N ASP A 55 4.93 -4.15 -3.56
CA ASP A 55 5.21 -5.41 -4.24
C ASP A 55 4.19 -5.71 -5.35
N GLN A 56 4.62 -6.40 -6.41
CA GLN A 56 3.81 -6.72 -7.59
C GLN A 56 3.06 -8.06 -7.44
N SER A 57 2.25 -8.17 -6.38
CA SER A 57 1.49 -9.38 -6.08
C SER A 57 0.07 -9.05 -5.61
N GLU A 58 -0.85 -10.02 -5.74
CA GLU A 58 -2.18 -9.89 -5.15
C GLU A 58 -2.15 -10.02 -3.61
N GLN A 59 -1.13 -10.68 -3.07
CA GLN A 59 -0.91 -10.77 -1.62
C GLN A 59 -0.65 -9.39 -1.00
N GLU A 60 -0.01 -8.50 -1.75
CA GLU A 60 0.16 -7.09 -1.35
C GLU A 60 -1.18 -6.37 -1.21
N ASN A 61 -2.15 -6.62 -2.11
CA ASN A 61 -3.50 -6.06 -1.96
C ASN A 61 -4.16 -6.55 -0.67
N ASP A 62 -4.09 -7.85 -0.40
CA ASP A 62 -4.68 -8.44 0.81
C ASP A 62 -4.06 -7.85 2.07
N PHE A 63 -2.74 -7.63 2.06
CA PHE A 63 -2.02 -7.02 3.16
C PHE A 63 -2.48 -5.57 3.40
N GLN A 64 -2.51 -4.74 2.35
CA GLN A 64 -2.91 -3.34 2.51
C GLN A 64 -4.40 -3.16 2.81
N LEU A 65 -5.27 -4.02 2.26
CA LEU A 65 -6.70 -4.01 2.58
C LEU A 65 -6.95 -4.37 4.05
N LYS A 66 -6.22 -5.35 4.61
CA LYS A 66 -6.26 -5.67 6.05
C LYS A 66 -5.73 -4.51 6.91
N ASN A 67 -4.64 -3.88 6.50
CA ASN A 67 -4.14 -2.69 7.17
C ASN A 67 -5.19 -1.57 7.19
N ALA A 68 -5.86 -1.32 6.07
CA ALA A 68 -6.89 -0.30 5.94
C ALA A 68 -8.15 -0.61 6.76
N GLU A 69 -8.54 -1.88 6.87
CA GLU A 69 -9.65 -2.32 7.72
C GLU A 69 -9.34 -2.07 9.21
N ALA A 70 -8.12 -2.36 9.65
CA ALA A 70 -7.69 -2.15 11.03
C ALA A 70 -7.37 -0.68 11.37
N ASN A 71 -7.04 0.15 10.37
CA ASN A 71 -6.51 1.50 10.57
C ASN A 71 -7.31 2.55 9.78
N PRO A 72 -8.30 3.21 10.40
CA PRO A 72 -9.14 4.22 9.74
C PRO A 72 -8.38 5.45 9.19
N LEU A 73 -7.10 5.63 9.54
CA LEU A 73 -6.22 6.66 8.97
C LEU A 73 -5.93 6.42 7.48
N ILE A 74 -5.99 5.17 7.02
CA ILE A 74 -5.81 4.82 5.61
C ILE A 74 -7.13 5.13 4.89
N LYS A 75 -7.13 6.19 4.09
CA LYS A 75 -8.31 6.67 3.35
C LYS A 75 -8.39 6.10 1.93
N GLY A 76 -7.31 5.49 1.45
CA GLY A 76 -7.26 4.85 0.15
C GLY A 76 -6.13 3.83 0.04
N VAL A 77 -6.34 2.84 -0.81
CA VAL A 77 -5.31 1.87 -1.23
C VAL A 77 -5.19 1.95 -2.75
N VAL A 78 -3.95 2.02 -3.24
CA VAL A 78 -3.60 1.80 -4.65
C VAL A 78 -2.91 0.45 -4.73
N GLY A 79 -3.65 -0.55 -5.18
CA GLY A 79 -3.20 -1.93 -5.25
C GLY A 79 -2.35 -2.23 -6.48
N TRP A 80 -2.14 -3.51 -6.71
CA TRP A 80 -1.53 -4.07 -7.92
C TRP A 80 -2.48 -5.07 -8.58
N VAL A 81 -2.49 -5.14 -9.90
CA VAL A 81 -3.11 -6.23 -10.64
C VAL A 81 -2.31 -6.46 -11.91
N ASP A 82 -2.27 -7.70 -12.38
CA ASP A 82 -1.73 -7.97 -13.71
C ASP A 82 -2.71 -7.46 -14.77
N LEU A 83 -2.38 -6.32 -15.37
CA LEU A 83 -3.18 -5.69 -16.42
C LEU A 83 -3.14 -6.46 -17.75
N GLN A 84 -2.24 -7.44 -17.89
CA GLN A 84 -2.13 -8.30 -19.07
C GLN A 84 -2.88 -9.63 -18.90
N ASP A 85 -3.38 -9.92 -17.70
CA ASP A 85 -4.16 -11.13 -17.43
C ASP A 85 -5.48 -11.09 -18.24
N PRO A 86 -5.77 -12.10 -19.09
CA PRO A 86 -7.05 -12.19 -19.78
C PRO A 86 -8.28 -12.17 -18.86
N GLY A 87 -8.11 -12.54 -17.58
CA GLY A 87 -9.12 -12.51 -16.53
C GLY A 87 -9.14 -11.23 -15.68
N VAL A 88 -8.40 -10.18 -16.05
CA VAL A 88 -8.28 -8.94 -15.26
C VAL A 88 -9.64 -8.30 -14.94
N GLU A 89 -10.60 -8.33 -15.87
CA GLU A 89 -11.93 -7.76 -15.64
C GLU A 89 -12.65 -8.42 -14.47
N HIS A 90 -12.54 -9.75 -14.35
CA HIS A 90 -13.12 -10.48 -13.21
C HIS A 90 -12.46 -10.07 -11.89
N LYS A 91 -11.12 -9.98 -11.88
CA LYS A 91 -10.37 -9.55 -10.69
C LYS A 91 -10.75 -8.14 -10.27
N LEU A 92 -10.87 -7.22 -11.23
CA LEU A 92 -11.31 -5.85 -10.98
C LEU A 92 -12.72 -5.81 -10.38
N GLU A 93 -13.65 -6.63 -10.89
CA GLU A 93 -15.01 -6.74 -10.35
C GLU A 93 -15.00 -7.25 -8.90
N GLU A 94 -14.19 -8.26 -8.59
CA GLU A 94 -14.02 -8.74 -7.21
C GLU A 94 -13.49 -7.66 -6.27
N TYR A 95 -12.59 -6.81 -6.76
CA TYR A 95 -12.03 -5.72 -5.97
C TYR A 95 -13.01 -4.56 -5.72
N ARG A 96 -14.08 -4.41 -6.52
CA ARG A 96 -15.08 -3.34 -6.33
C ARG A 96 -15.78 -3.37 -4.96
N LYS A 97 -15.82 -4.53 -4.30
CA LYS A 97 -16.37 -4.66 -2.95
C LYS A 97 -15.58 -3.87 -1.90
N PHE A 98 -14.30 -3.57 -2.17
CA PHE A 98 -13.45 -2.83 -1.25
C PHE A 98 -13.50 -1.34 -1.58
N ALA A 99 -14.40 -0.61 -0.91
CA ALA A 99 -14.55 0.82 -1.14
C ALA A 99 -13.26 1.63 -0.89
N VAL A 100 -12.32 1.14 -0.08
CA VAL A 100 -11.03 1.79 0.18
C VAL A 100 -10.02 1.61 -0.95
N LEU A 101 -10.19 0.61 -1.82
CA LEU A 101 -9.32 0.45 -3.00
C LEU A 101 -9.72 1.48 -4.06
N LYS A 102 -8.78 2.38 -4.41
CA LYS A 102 -9.04 3.54 -5.28
C LYS A 102 -8.40 3.44 -6.66
N GLY A 103 -7.53 2.47 -6.87
CA GLY A 103 -6.87 2.28 -8.15
C GLY A 103 -5.78 1.22 -8.06
N PHE A 104 -5.04 1.12 -9.16
CA PHE A 104 -3.95 0.15 -9.31
C PHE A 104 -2.72 0.86 -9.87
N ARG A 105 -1.53 0.40 -9.48
CA ARG A 105 -0.25 0.84 -10.03
C ARG A 105 0.49 -0.37 -10.59
N HIS A 106 1.11 -0.19 -11.74
CA HIS A 106 2.10 -1.12 -12.28
C HIS A 106 3.47 -0.45 -12.27
N VAL A 107 4.50 -1.16 -11.83
CA VAL A 107 5.86 -0.59 -11.77
C VAL A 107 6.52 -0.79 -13.13
N LEU A 108 6.59 0.29 -13.90
CA LEU A 108 7.33 0.35 -15.17
C LEU A 108 8.74 0.89 -14.91
N GLN A 109 9.74 0.38 -15.64
CA GLN A 109 11.12 0.89 -15.62
C GLN A 109 11.31 2.03 -16.62
#